data_AF-A0A5M6J350-F1
#
_entry.id   AF-A0A5M6J350-F1
#
_cell.length_a   1.000
_cell.length_b   1.000
_cell.length_c   1.000
_cell.angle_alpha   90.00
_cell.angle_beta   90.00
_cell.angle_gamma   90.00
#
_symmetry.space_group_name_H-M   'P 1'
#
loop_
_entity.id
_entity.type
_entity.pdbx_description
1 polymer ?
#
loop_
_entity_poly.entity_id
_entity_poly.type
_entity_poly.pdbx_seq_one_letter_code
_entity_poly.pdbx_strand_id
1 'polypeptide(L)' 'MTPESDTDLIRQSEKLRARALATELLVKDGTLTPQEGLGRLAAILAEAARVMEVAVQQQLMEIKGLAERDARRE' A
#
# COMPACT_ATOMS: atom_id res chain seq x y z
N MET A 1 -8.04 13.56 0.21
CA MET A 1 -8.28 12.35 -0.60
C MET A 1 -9.48 12.54 -1.52
N THR A 2 -9.36 12.19 -2.80
CA THR A 2 -10.55 11.98 -3.64
C THR A 2 -11.10 10.57 -3.40
N PRO A 3 -12.42 10.34 -3.55
CA PRO A 3 -12.99 9.00 -3.46
C PRO A 3 -12.33 7.98 -4.41
N GLU A 4 -11.81 8.43 -5.56
CA GLU A 4 -11.02 7.59 -6.47
C GLU A 4 -9.67 7.17 -5.86
N SER A 5 -8.98 8.09 -5.18
CA SER A 5 -7.71 7.82 -4.49
C SER A 5 -7.87 6.82 -3.32
N ASP A 6 -8.95 6.95 -2.55
CA ASP A 6 -9.29 6.00 -1.47
C ASP A 6 -9.64 4.62 -2.01
N THR A 7 -10.45 4.58 -3.07
CA THR A 7 -10.85 3.34 -3.73
C THR A 7 -9.62 2.61 -4.29
N ASP A 8 -8.67 3.33 -4.84
CA ASP A 8 -7.42 2.76 -5.35
C ASP A 8 -6.52 2.24 -4.24
N LEU A 9 -6.39 2.95 -3.12
CA LEU A 9 -5.62 2.48 -1.97
C LEU A 9 -6.19 1.18 -1.39
N ILE A 10 -7.51 1.12 -1.21
CA ILE A 10 -8.22 -0.09 -0.77
C ILE A 10 -7.98 -1.23 -1.75
N ARG A 11 -8.12 -0.98 -3.05
CA ARG A 11 -7.90 -1.98 -4.10
C ARG A 11 -6.48 -2.52 -4.10
N GLN A 12 -5.48 -1.67 -3.90
CA GLN A 12 -4.08 -2.11 -3.79
C GLN A 12 -3.84 -2.93 -2.53
N SER A 13 -4.42 -2.52 -1.39
CA SER A 13 -4.33 -3.26 -0.12
C SER A 13 -4.93 -4.67 -0.24
N GLU A 14 -6.10 -4.80 -0.85
CA GLU A 14 -6.74 -6.10 -1.09
C GLU A 14 -5.93 -7.00 -2.03
N LYS A 15 -5.30 -6.43 -3.08
CA LYS A 15 -4.38 -7.18 -3.95
C LYS A 15 -3.17 -7.72 -3.20
N LEU A 16 -2.55 -6.89 -2.35
CA LEU A 16 -1.41 -7.29 -1.53
C LEU A 16 -1.79 -8.39 -0.53
N ARG A 17 -2.95 -8.25 0.12
CA ARG A 17 -3.51 -9.26 1.02
C ARG A 17 -3.76 -10.59 0.31
N ALA A 18 -4.39 -10.56 -0.86
CA ALA A 18 -4.65 -11.76 -1.67
C ALA A 18 -3.35 -12.48 -2.05
N ARG A 19 -2.30 -11.73 -2.42
CA ARG A 19 -0.97 -12.29 -2.72
C ARG A 19 -0.30 -12.91 -1.50
N ALA A 20 -0.45 -12.30 -0.31
CA ALA A 20 0.07 -12.85 0.94
C ALA A 20 -0.62 -14.19 1.27
N LEU A 21 -1.95 -14.24 1.18
CA LEU A 21 -2.74 -15.46 1.37
C LEU A 21 -2.35 -16.56 0.37
N ALA A 22 -2.21 -16.21 -0.90
CA ALA A 22 -1.76 -17.16 -1.92
C ALA A 22 -0.35 -17.71 -1.60
N THR A 23 0.56 -16.86 -1.12
CA THR A 23 1.91 -17.30 -0.71
C THR A 23 1.85 -18.29 0.44
N GLU A 24 1.01 -18.05 1.44
CA GLU A 24 0.80 -18.98 2.55
C GLU A 24 0.28 -20.34 2.07
N LEU A 25 -0.70 -20.36 1.17
CA LEU A 25 -1.26 -21.58 0.61
C LEU A 25 -0.21 -22.38 -0.17
N LEU A 26 0.61 -21.70 -0.98
CA LEU A 26 1.68 -22.33 -1.76
C LEU A 26 2.82 -22.89 -0.90
N VAL A 27 3.05 -22.34 0.30
CA VAL A 27 3.98 -22.95 1.26
C VAL A 27 3.35 -24.17 1.92
N LYS A 28 2.05 -24.08 2.28
CA LYS A 28 1.31 -25.18 2.92
C LYS A 28 1.16 -26.41 2.01
N ASP A 29 0.98 -26.21 0.71
CA ASP A 29 0.85 -27.30 -0.27
C ASP A 29 2.20 -27.84 -0.78
N GLY A 30 3.31 -27.22 -0.36
CA GLY A 30 4.67 -27.64 -0.72
C GLY A 30 5.14 -27.15 -2.09
N THR A 31 4.36 -26.34 -2.81
CA THR A 31 4.78 -25.72 -4.07
C THR A 31 5.94 -24.74 -3.88
N LEU A 32 5.96 -24.04 -2.74
CA LEU A 32 7.07 -23.19 -2.30
C LEU A 32 7.72 -23.77 -1.05
N THR A 33 9.04 -23.66 -0.98
CA THR A 33 9.75 -23.81 0.29
C THR A 33 9.40 -22.68 1.25
N PRO A 34 9.53 -22.87 2.57
CA PRO A 34 9.34 -21.80 3.54
C PRO A 34 10.20 -20.56 3.27
N GLN A 35 11.44 -20.74 2.83
CA GLN A 35 12.37 -19.67 2.50
C GLN A 35 11.91 -18.84 1.28
N GLU A 36 11.41 -19.50 0.23
CA GLU A 36 10.83 -18.81 -0.93
C GLU A 36 9.55 -18.05 -0.53
N GLY A 37 8.72 -18.66 0.33
CA GLY A 37 7.55 -18.01 0.91
C GLY A 37 7.91 -16.74 1.67
N LEU A 38 8.91 -16.80 2.56
CA LEU A 38 9.42 -15.64 3.30
C LEU A 38 9.93 -14.55 2.36
N GLY A 39 10.69 -14.90 1.31
CA GLY A 39 11.16 -13.94 0.32
C GLY A 39 10.03 -13.21 -0.40
N ARG A 40 8.97 -13.95 -0.78
CA ARG A 40 7.76 -13.36 -1.39
C ARG A 40 7.01 -12.46 -0.41
N LEU A 41 6.83 -12.89 0.83
CA LEU A 41 6.17 -12.07 1.86
C LEU A 41 6.95 -10.78 2.16
N ALA A 42 8.29 -10.84 2.20
CA ALA A 42 9.12 -9.65 2.37
C ALA A 42 8.94 -8.66 1.21
N ALA A 43 8.88 -9.15 -0.04
CA ALA A 43 8.61 -8.30 -1.20
C ALA A 43 7.21 -7.65 -1.13
N ILE A 44 6.18 -8.40 -0.70
CA ILE A 44 4.82 -7.87 -0.50
C ILE A 44 4.81 -6.77 0.56
N LEU A 45 5.53 -6.95 1.68
CA LEU A 45 5.64 -5.94 2.73
C LEU A 45 6.33 -4.66 2.23
N ALA A 46 7.41 -4.80 1.46
CA ALA A 46 8.10 -3.65 0.87
C ALA A 46 7.18 -2.87 -0.08
N GLU A 47 6.37 -3.57 -0.88
CA GLU A 47 5.39 -2.94 -1.77
C GLU A 47 4.27 -2.25 -0.98
N ALA A 48 3.77 -2.87 0.10
CA ALA A 48 2.76 -2.28 0.98
C ALA A 48 3.27 -0.98 1.63
N ALA A 49 4.51 -0.97 2.11
CA ALA A 49 5.14 0.22 2.68
C ALA A 49 5.20 1.35 1.65
N ARG A 50 5.59 1.05 0.40
CA ARG A 50 5.64 2.04 -0.69
C ARG A 50 4.27 2.61 -1.04
N VAL A 51 3.24 1.75 -1.11
CA VAL A 51 1.86 2.19 -1.38
C VAL A 51 1.38 3.17 -0.30
N MET A 52 1.65 2.85 0.97
CA MET A 52 1.28 3.71 2.09
C MET A 52 2.08 5.03 2.08
N GLU A 53 3.39 4.98 1.81
CA GLU A 53 4.23 6.17 1.72
C GLU A 53 3.70 7.16 0.67
N VAL A 54 3.38 6.68 -0.53
CA VAL A 54 2.83 7.53 -1.60
C VAL A 54 1.49 8.13 -1.19
N ALA A 55 0.59 7.34 -0.59
CA ALA A 55 -0.71 7.82 -0.13
C ALA A 55 -0.56 8.93 0.92
N VAL A 56 0.34 8.76 1.89
CA VAL A 56 0.64 9.77 2.92
C VAL A 56 1.25 11.02 2.30
N GLN A 57 2.22 10.89 1.40
CA GLN A 57 2.84 12.03 0.72
C GLN A 57 1.81 12.86 -0.05
N GLN A 58 0.85 12.20 -0.71
CA GLN A 58 -0.22 12.89 -1.43
C GLN A 58 -1.14 13.67 -0.48
N GLN A 59 -1.53 13.09 0.66
CA GLN A 59 -2.30 13.80 1.68
C GLN A 59 -1.53 15.00 2.28
N LEU A 60 -0.22 14.85 2.51
CA LEU A 60 0.60 15.95 3.01
C LEU A 60 0.68 17.12 2.01
N MET A 61 0.73 16.84 0.70
CA MET A 61 0.70 17.90 -0.33
C MET A 61 -0.65 18.63 -0.35
N GLU A 62 -1.77 17.92 -0.21
CA GLU A 62 -3.10 18.52 -0.13
C GLU A 62 -3.21 19.47 1.08
N ILE A 63 -2.72 19.04 2.25
CA ILE A 63 -2.69 19.84 3.48
C ILE A 63 -1.85 21.11 3.30
N LYS A 64 -0.63 20.98 2.73
CA LYS A 64 0.23 22.14 2.46
C LYS A 64 -0.43 23.14 1.51
N GLY A 65 -1.05 22.65 0.43
CA GLY A 65 -1.74 23.50 -0.52
C GLY A 65 -3.00 24.17 0.03
N LEU A 66 -3.63 23.61 1.08
CA LEU A 66 -4.71 24.28 1.82
C LEU A 66 -4.14 25.42 2.68
N ALA A 67 -3.10 25.14 3.48
CA ALA A 67 -2.47 26.15 4.34
C ALA A 67 -1.94 27.35 3.54
N GLU A 68 -1.35 27.12 2.37
CA GLU A 68 -0.88 28.19 1.47
C GLU A 68 -2.02 29.03 0.87
N ARG A 69 -3.21 28.45 0.69
CA ARG A 69 -4.39 29.19 0.19
C ARG A 69 -4.98 30.07 1.28
N ASP A 70 -5.04 29.58 2.50
CA ASP A 70 -5.55 30.34 3.64
C ASP A 70 -4.64 31.53 3.96
N ALA A 71 -3.32 31.33 3.94
CA ALA A 71 -2.32 32.39 4.14
C ALA A 71 -2.34 33.51 3.08
N ARG A 72 -2.97 33.30 1.91
CA ARG A 72 -3.13 34.32 0.85
C ARG A 72 -4.46 35.08 0.94
N ARG A 73 -5.36 34.67 1.83
CA ARG A 73 -6.67 35.31 2.03
C ARG A 73 -6.70 36.26 3.23
N GLU A 74 -5.66 36.22 4.06
CA GLU A 74 -5.36 37.18 5.14
C GLU A 74 -4.45 38.30 4.63
#